data_AF-A0A354CMS0-F1
#
_entry.id   AF-A0A354CMS0-F1
#
_cell.length_a   1.000
_cell.length_b   1.000
_cell.length_c   1.000
_cell.angle_alpha   90.00
_cell.angle_beta   90.00
_cell.angle_gamma   90.00
#
_symmetry.space_group_name_H-M   'P 1'
#
loop_
_entity.id
_entity.type
_entity.pdbx_description
1 polymer ?
#
loop_
_entity_poly.entity_id
_entity_poly.type
_entity_poly.pdbx_seq_one_letter_code
_entity_poly.pdbx_strand_id
1 'polypeptide(L)'
;KTDFWYVKGGKVDTAFEGVIEQGGSWWYVKDGKVAKDYKGLFTNAAGTWYVAAGKIDTSFTGLGKDGDNWVCVRAGKVDRTYTGLVQSSGIWWYVSDGVLDTNYTGIQTNDGGSWLVVKGKLNTDYTGEYTVDSTTYNIVNGKVTN
;
A
#
# COMPACT_ATOMS: atom_id res chain seq x y z
N LYS A 1 -6.51 31.05 -6.58
CA LYS A 1 -6.60 29.57 -6.58
C LYS A 1 -8.02 29.20 -6.93
N THR A 2 -8.24 28.36 -7.95
CA THR A 2 -9.59 27.92 -8.32
C THR A 2 -9.93 26.67 -7.51
N ASP A 3 -10.98 26.78 -6.70
CA ASP A 3 -11.55 25.65 -5.97
C ASP A 3 -12.53 24.91 -6.87
N PHE A 4 -12.46 23.59 -6.87
CA PHE A 4 -13.35 22.73 -7.65
C PHE A 4 -14.43 22.18 -6.72
N TRP A 5 -15.69 22.38 -7.10
CA TRP A 5 -16.86 21.98 -6.33
C TRP A 5 -17.70 21.00 -7.14
N TYR A 6 -18.26 20.01 -6.45
CA TYR A 6 -19.26 19.13 -7.02
C TYR A 6 -20.62 19.86 -7.05
N VAL A 7 -21.19 19.97 -8.25
CA VAL A 7 -22.45 20.68 -8.51
C VAL A 7 -23.49 19.68 -9.03
N LYS A 8 -24.64 19.64 -8.38
CA LYS A 8 -25.78 18.80 -8.75
C LYS A 8 -27.04 19.66 -8.82
N GLY A 9 -27.77 19.60 -9.94
CA GLY A 9 -28.96 20.43 -10.14
C GLY A 9 -28.69 21.94 -10.09
N GLY A 10 -27.51 22.38 -10.55
CA GLY A 10 -27.13 23.79 -10.59
C GLY A 10 -26.72 24.40 -9.25
N LYS A 11 -26.62 23.60 -8.18
CA LYS A 11 -26.14 24.04 -6.86
C LYS A 11 -25.00 23.15 -6.38
N VAL A 12 -24.11 23.70 -5.57
CA VAL A 12 -23.08 22.91 -4.88
C VAL A 12 -23.79 21.92 -3.96
N ASP A 13 -23.44 20.64 -4.09
CA ASP A 13 -23.95 19.59 -3.22
C ASP A 13 -22.90 19.33 -2.13
N THR A 14 -23.03 20.06 -1.02
CA THR A 14 -22.11 19.97 0.12
C THR A 14 -22.23 18.66 0.90
N ALA A 15 -23.26 17.84 0.62
CA ALA A 15 -23.40 16.52 1.24
C ALA A 15 -22.61 15.44 0.48
N PHE A 16 -22.07 15.77 -0.70
CA PHE A 16 -21.31 14.81 -1.49
C PHE A 16 -19.92 14.58 -0.91
N GLU A 17 -19.67 13.32 -0.54
CA GLU A 17 -18.34 12.77 -0.30
C GLU A 17 -18.14 11.59 -1.26
N GLY A 18 -17.04 11.60 -2.01
CA GLY A 18 -16.85 10.64 -3.08
C GLY A 18 -15.63 10.90 -3.94
N VAL A 19 -15.62 10.30 -5.13
CA VAL A 19 -14.66 10.62 -6.18
C VAL A 19 -15.38 11.07 -7.43
N ILE A 20 -14.81 12.06 -8.11
CA ILE A 20 -15.32 12.55 -9.40
C ILE A 20 -14.24 12.45 -10.44
N GLU A 21 -14.62 12.13 -11.67
CA GLU A 21 -13.71 12.18 -12.80
C GLU A 21 -13.65 13.60 -13.38
N GLN A 22 -12.44 14.13 -13.55
CA GLN A 22 -12.18 15.37 -14.24
C GLN A 22 -10.87 15.27 -15.02
N GLY A 23 -10.95 15.45 -16.34
CA GLY A 23 -9.77 15.41 -17.22
C GLY A 23 -9.01 14.08 -17.15
N GLY A 24 -9.72 12.95 -17.10
CA GLY A 24 -9.14 11.61 -17.01
C GLY A 24 -8.48 11.29 -15.66
N SER A 25 -8.73 12.10 -14.63
CA SER A 25 -8.24 11.88 -13.27
C SER A 25 -9.40 11.81 -12.29
N TRP A 26 -9.29 10.94 -11.28
CA TRP A 26 -10.29 10.80 -10.24
C TRP A 26 -9.87 11.59 -9.00
N TRP A 27 -10.70 12.54 -8.58
CA TRP A 27 -10.43 13.45 -7.47
C TRP A 27 -11.35 13.14 -6.30
N TYR A 28 -10.77 13.02 -5.11
CA TYR A 28 -11.52 12.90 -3.87
C TYR A 28 -12.18 14.24 -3.51
N VAL A 29 -13.47 14.16 -3.22
CA VAL A 29 -14.33 15.27 -2.86
C VAL A 29 -14.85 15.02 -1.46
N LYS A 30 -14.76 16.04 -0.62
CA LYS A 30 -15.31 16.04 0.73
C LYS A 30 -16.09 17.34 0.93
N ASP A 31 -17.26 17.24 1.53
CA ASP A 31 -18.17 18.38 1.76
C ASP A 31 -18.48 19.14 0.46
N GLY A 32 -18.60 18.42 -0.66
CA GLY A 32 -18.82 18.97 -2.00
C GLY A 32 -17.61 19.69 -2.62
N LYS A 33 -16.43 19.70 -1.97
CA LYS A 33 -15.20 20.36 -2.46
C LYS A 33 -14.10 19.35 -2.75
N VAL A 34 -13.36 19.51 -3.85
CA VAL A 34 -12.15 18.71 -4.10
C VAL A 34 -11.14 18.95 -2.98
N ALA A 35 -10.81 17.89 -2.24
CA ALA A 35 -9.91 17.92 -1.10
C ALA A 35 -8.46 17.68 -1.56
N LYS A 36 -7.84 18.71 -2.14
CA LYS A 36 -6.49 18.67 -2.73
C LYS A 36 -5.38 18.27 -1.75
N ASP A 37 -5.60 18.43 -0.45
CA ASP A 37 -4.62 18.07 0.58
C ASP A 37 -4.86 16.66 1.15
N TYR A 38 -5.90 15.95 0.70
CA TYR A 38 -6.18 14.61 1.17
C TYR A 38 -5.12 13.61 0.70
N LYS A 39 -4.63 12.82 1.65
CA LYS A 39 -3.72 11.70 1.44
C LYS A 39 -4.15 10.54 2.32
N GLY A 40 -4.46 9.41 1.72
CA GLY A 40 -4.99 8.25 2.47
C GLY A 40 -5.73 7.27 1.58
N LEU A 41 -6.42 6.33 2.22
CA LEU A 41 -7.27 5.37 1.53
C LEU A 41 -8.72 5.85 1.51
N PHE A 42 -9.35 5.77 0.33
CA PHE A 42 -10.76 6.06 0.15
C PHE A 42 -11.49 4.85 -0.44
N THR A 43 -12.65 4.50 0.11
CA THR A 43 -13.46 3.36 -0.33
C THR A 43 -14.74 3.81 -1.02
N ASN A 44 -15.05 3.18 -2.15
CA ASN A 44 -16.34 3.25 -2.82
C ASN A 44 -16.79 1.85 -3.27
N ALA A 45 -17.90 1.77 -4.00
CA ALA A 45 -18.44 0.49 -4.48
C ALA A 45 -17.48 -0.29 -5.42
N ALA A 46 -16.49 0.36 -6.03
CA ALA A 46 -15.52 -0.29 -6.92
C ALA A 46 -14.26 -0.80 -6.17
N GLY A 47 -14.09 -0.42 -4.91
CA GLY A 47 -13.00 -0.85 -4.04
C GLY A 47 -12.39 0.28 -3.21
N THR A 48 -11.23 -0.01 -2.62
CA THR A 48 -10.45 0.96 -1.84
C THR A 48 -9.23 1.40 -2.63
N TRP A 49 -9.02 2.72 -2.71
CA TRP A 49 -8.02 3.37 -3.55
C TRP A 49 -7.11 4.24 -2.72
N TYR A 50 -5.83 4.30 -3.07
CA TYR A 50 -4.89 5.23 -2.50
C TYR A 50 -4.99 6.59 -3.20
N VAL A 51 -5.16 7.63 -2.41
CA VAL A 51 -5.29 9.02 -2.84
C VAL A 51 -4.09 9.79 -2.34
N ALA A 52 -3.49 10.58 -3.22
CA ALA A 52 -2.41 11.50 -2.91
C ALA A 52 -2.68 12.86 -3.57
N ALA A 53 -2.48 13.94 -2.83
CA ALA A 53 -2.80 15.29 -3.27
C ALA A 53 -4.25 15.41 -3.82
N GLY A 54 -5.19 14.74 -3.14
CA GLY A 54 -6.62 14.70 -3.52
C GLY A 54 -6.95 13.91 -4.78
N LYS A 55 -5.98 13.25 -5.43
CA LYS A 55 -6.17 12.46 -6.65
C LYS A 55 -5.88 10.99 -6.40
N ILE A 56 -6.67 10.08 -6.98
CA ILE A 56 -6.33 8.64 -6.99
C ILE A 56 -4.97 8.47 -7.69
N ASP A 57 -4.00 7.92 -6.97
CA ASP A 57 -2.65 7.71 -7.46
C ASP A 57 -2.47 6.25 -7.89
N THR A 58 -2.72 5.99 -9.18
CA THR A 58 -2.56 4.68 -9.79
C THR A 58 -1.11 4.24 -9.94
N SER A 59 -0.13 5.12 -9.69
CA SER A 59 1.29 4.77 -9.70
C SER A 59 1.76 4.23 -8.34
N PHE A 60 1.00 4.48 -7.27
CA PHE A 60 1.37 4.04 -5.93
C PHE A 60 1.30 2.52 -5.80
N THR A 61 2.43 1.92 -5.42
CA THR A 61 2.53 0.54 -4.94
C THR A 61 3.30 0.56 -3.63
N GLY A 62 2.72 -0.03 -2.57
CA GLY A 62 3.28 0.07 -1.23
C GLY A 62 2.27 -0.31 -0.14
N LEU A 63 2.44 0.27 1.04
CA LEU A 63 1.53 0.10 2.17
C LEU A 63 0.69 1.36 2.40
N GLY A 64 -0.62 1.20 2.51
CA GLY A 64 -1.56 2.23 2.93
C GLY A 64 -2.11 1.95 4.33
N LYS A 65 -2.31 3.00 5.14
CA LYS A 65 -2.87 2.86 6.49
C LYS A 65 -4.38 2.66 6.40
N ASP A 66 -4.89 1.62 7.07
CA ASP A 66 -6.31 1.24 7.12
C ASP A 66 -6.70 0.94 8.57
N GLY A 67 -7.27 1.95 9.25
CA GLY A 67 -7.45 1.92 10.70
C GLY A 67 -6.11 1.69 11.40
N ASP A 68 -6.02 0.65 12.24
CA ASP A 68 -4.78 0.26 12.91
C ASP A 68 -3.85 -0.59 12.05
N ASN A 69 -4.34 -1.11 10.93
CA ASN A 69 -3.58 -1.99 10.04
C ASN A 69 -2.87 -1.22 8.93
N TRP A 70 -1.93 -1.90 8.27
CA TRP A 70 -1.35 -1.46 7.00
C TRP A 70 -1.71 -2.50 5.95
N VAL A 71 -2.21 -2.06 4.80
CA VAL A 71 -2.66 -2.93 3.72
C VAL A 71 -1.84 -2.72 2.45
N CYS A 72 -1.64 -3.79 1.69
CA CYS A 72 -0.97 -3.75 0.40
C CYS A 72 -1.82 -2.95 -0.59
N VAL A 73 -1.18 -2.00 -1.26
CA VAL A 73 -1.74 -1.27 -2.40
C VAL A 73 -0.88 -1.59 -3.62
N ARG A 74 -1.50 -2.01 -4.71
CA ARG A 74 -0.84 -2.25 -6.01
C ARG A 74 -1.54 -1.43 -7.08
N ALA A 75 -0.77 -0.65 -7.84
CA ALA A 75 -1.29 0.25 -8.87
C ALA A 75 -2.45 1.15 -8.37
N GLY A 76 -2.30 1.70 -7.18
CA GLY A 76 -3.27 2.59 -6.52
C GLY A 76 -4.50 1.93 -5.92
N LYS A 77 -4.68 0.60 -6.05
CA LYS A 77 -5.83 -0.13 -5.48
C LYS A 77 -5.37 -1.05 -4.35
N VAL A 78 -6.13 -1.08 -3.25
CA VAL A 78 -5.89 -2.04 -2.16
C VAL A 78 -6.08 -3.46 -2.69
N ASP A 79 -5.12 -4.32 -2.40
CA ASP A 79 -5.11 -5.72 -2.82
C ASP A 79 -5.10 -6.63 -1.59
N ARG A 80 -6.28 -7.18 -1.27
CA ARG A 80 -6.49 -8.11 -0.15
C ARG A 80 -6.18 -9.57 -0.48
N THR A 81 -5.65 -9.84 -1.68
CA THR A 81 -5.30 -11.19 -2.14
C THR A 81 -3.80 -11.42 -2.23
N TYR A 82 -3.01 -10.35 -2.06
CA TYR A 82 -1.58 -10.41 -2.22
C TYR A 82 -0.86 -10.89 -0.95
N THR A 83 -0.07 -11.96 -1.08
CA THR A 83 0.84 -12.46 -0.06
C THR A 83 2.26 -12.44 -0.63
N GLY A 84 3.20 -11.83 0.08
CA GLY A 84 4.58 -11.68 -0.40
C GLY A 84 5.26 -10.43 0.11
N LEU A 85 6.30 -9.98 -0.60
CA LEU A 85 7.09 -8.81 -0.24
C LEU A 85 6.59 -7.57 -0.98
N VAL A 86 6.30 -6.50 -0.24
CA VAL A 86 5.96 -5.18 -0.78
C VAL A 86 6.97 -4.13 -0.30
N GLN A 87 7.46 -3.29 -1.21
CA GLN A 87 8.34 -2.19 -0.84
C GLN A 87 7.52 -0.97 -0.39
N SER A 88 7.84 -0.40 0.77
CA SER A 88 7.25 0.85 1.25
C SER A 88 8.33 1.69 1.93
N SER A 89 8.46 2.95 1.51
CA SER A 89 9.49 3.89 1.98
C SER A 89 10.91 3.30 1.95
N GLY A 90 11.26 2.58 0.87
CA GLY A 90 12.57 1.97 0.68
C GLY A 90 12.81 0.66 1.44
N ILE A 91 11.87 0.24 2.28
CA ILE A 91 11.96 -0.99 3.09
C ILE A 91 11.00 -2.03 2.52
N TRP A 92 11.44 -3.29 2.45
CA TRP A 92 10.56 -4.40 2.08
C TRP A 92 9.89 -4.98 3.31
N TRP A 93 8.58 -5.17 3.20
CA TRP A 93 7.72 -5.73 4.24
C TRP A 93 6.99 -6.95 3.73
N TYR A 94 6.82 -7.94 4.59
CA TYR A 94 5.97 -9.08 4.31
C TYR A 94 4.51 -8.73 4.57
N VAL A 95 3.67 -9.05 3.60
CA VAL A 95 2.22 -8.97 3.70
C VAL A 95 1.62 -10.35 3.51
N SER A 96 0.58 -10.64 4.27
CA SER A 96 -0.22 -11.85 4.18
C SER A 96 -1.68 -11.45 4.01
N ASP A 97 -2.35 -11.99 2.99
CA ASP A 97 -3.73 -11.66 2.62
C ASP A 97 -3.96 -10.14 2.49
N GLY A 98 -2.96 -9.48 1.91
CA GLY A 98 -2.95 -8.04 1.69
C GLY A 98 -2.78 -7.18 2.95
N VAL A 99 -2.46 -7.76 4.10
CA VAL A 99 -2.22 -7.05 5.36
C VAL A 99 -0.77 -7.23 5.78
N LEU A 100 -0.13 -6.15 6.27
CA LEU A 100 1.20 -6.20 6.86
C LEU A 100 1.22 -7.20 8.03
N ASP A 101 2.05 -8.23 7.92
CA ASP A 101 2.23 -9.22 8.97
C ASP A 101 3.57 -9.01 9.67
N THR A 102 3.51 -8.37 10.83
CA THR A 102 4.68 -8.09 11.68
C THR A 102 5.09 -9.27 12.56
N ASN A 103 4.33 -10.37 12.55
CA ASN A 103 4.68 -11.59 13.27
C ASN A 103 5.52 -12.55 12.41
N TYR A 104 5.44 -12.43 11.09
CA TYR A 104 6.19 -13.29 10.17
C TYR A 104 7.70 -13.18 10.39
N THR A 105 8.35 -14.32 10.59
CA THR A 105 9.81 -14.46 10.56
C THR A 105 10.15 -15.72 9.78
N GLY A 106 10.93 -15.59 8.72
CA GLY A 106 11.21 -16.70 7.81
C GLY A 106 11.90 -16.25 6.54
N ILE A 107 11.99 -17.15 5.56
CA ILE A 107 12.55 -16.87 4.24
C ILE A 107 11.40 -16.57 3.26
N GLN A 108 11.52 -15.50 2.48
CA GLN A 108 10.58 -15.15 1.42
C GLN A 108 11.27 -15.00 0.08
N THR A 109 10.66 -15.56 -0.97
CA THR A 109 11.22 -15.59 -2.32
C THR A 109 10.46 -14.65 -3.24
N ASN A 110 11.20 -13.90 -4.05
CA ASN A 110 10.69 -13.14 -5.18
C ASN A 110 11.64 -13.31 -6.39
N ASP A 111 11.37 -12.60 -7.48
CA ASP A 111 12.18 -12.67 -8.71
C ASP A 111 13.66 -12.28 -8.50
N GLY A 112 13.97 -11.56 -7.40
CA GLY A 112 15.33 -11.17 -7.02
C GLY A 112 16.08 -12.20 -6.16
N GLY A 113 15.42 -13.28 -5.72
CA GLY A 113 15.95 -14.34 -4.89
C GLY A 113 15.17 -14.57 -3.59
N SER A 114 15.79 -15.28 -2.65
CA SER A 114 15.22 -15.57 -1.33
C SER A 114 15.85 -14.68 -0.26
N TRP A 115 15.04 -14.16 0.65
CA TRP A 115 15.43 -13.12 1.60
C TRP A 115 14.97 -13.46 3.02
N LEU A 116 15.80 -13.13 4.00
CA LEU A 116 15.42 -13.18 5.41
C LEU A 116 14.45 -12.05 5.75
N VAL A 117 13.31 -12.42 6.31
CA VAL A 117 12.35 -11.51 6.91
C VAL A 117 12.29 -11.79 8.41
N VAL A 118 12.38 -10.73 9.22
CA VAL A 118 12.25 -10.80 10.67
C VAL A 118 11.20 -9.80 11.12
N LYS A 119 10.19 -10.26 11.85
CA LYS A 119 9.06 -9.45 12.33
C LYS A 119 8.41 -8.62 11.21
N GLY A 120 8.15 -9.28 10.09
CA GLY A 120 7.55 -8.70 8.89
C GLY A 120 8.48 -7.81 8.06
N LYS A 121 9.70 -7.52 8.49
CA LYS A 121 10.65 -6.63 7.79
C LYS A 121 11.79 -7.42 7.17
N LEU A 122 12.13 -7.12 5.91
CA LEU A 122 13.31 -7.68 5.27
C LEU A 122 14.57 -7.23 6.03
N ASN A 123 15.40 -8.18 6.44
CA ASN A 123 16.57 -7.95 7.28
C ASN A 123 17.85 -7.96 6.44
N THR A 124 18.20 -6.80 5.88
CA THR A 124 19.39 -6.61 5.02
C THR A 124 20.71 -6.64 5.78
N ASP A 125 20.69 -6.57 7.11
CA ASP A 125 21.89 -6.38 7.91
C ASP A 125 22.44 -7.73 8.44
N TYR A 126 21.71 -8.82 8.20
CA TYR A 126 22.09 -10.14 8.69
C TYR A 126 23.02 -10.87 7.73
N THR A 127 24.12 -11.40 8.26
CA THR A 127 25.02 -12.34 7.58
C THR A 127 25.36 -13.49 8.53
N GLY A 128 25.18 -14.73 8.09
CA GLY A 128 25.39 -15.93 8.90
C GLY A 128 24.45 -17.07 8.53
N GLU A 129 24.52 -18.15 9.31
CA GLU A 129 23.60 -19.29 9.21
C GLU A 129 22.30 -19.02 9.97
N TYR A 130 21.15 -19.15 9.30
CA TYR A 130 19.84 -18.96 9.90
C TYR A 130 18.95 -20.18 9.69
N THR A 131 18.34 -20.70 10.74
CA THR A 131 17.47 -21.89 10.68
C THR A 131 15.99 -21.49 10.79
N VAL A 132 15.19 -21.91 9.82
CA VAL A 132 13.72 -21.80 9.79
C VAL A 132 13.15 -23.19 9.53
N ASP A 133 12.20 -23.64 10.35
CA ASP A 133 11.53 -24.95 10.21
C ASP A 133 12.50 -26.12 9.95
N SER A 134 13.56 -26.21 10.75
CA SER A 134 14.63 -27.22 10.64
C SER A 134 15.50 -27.15 9.37
N THR A 135 15.32 -26.14 8.52
CA THR A 135 16.18 -25.88 7.36
C THR A 135 17.13 -24.73 7.66
N THR A 136 18.45 -24.95 7.49
CA THR A 136 19.48 -23.93 7.67
C THR A 136 19.85 -23.29 6.34
N TYR A 137 19.90 -21.96 6.31
CA TYR A 137 20.26 -21.14 5.17
C TYR A 137 21.54 -20.35 5.44
N ASN A 138 22.45 -20.32 4.47
CA ASN A 138 23.54 -19.34 4.46
C ASN A 138 22.97 -18.01 3.96
N ILE A 139 23.19 -16.93 4.72
CA ILE A 139 22.65 -15.61 4.40
C ILE A 139 23.78 -14.59 4.38
N VAL A 140 23.79 -13.75 3.34
CA VAL A 140 24.71 -12.62 3.20
C VAL A 140 23.90 -11.36 2.91
N ASN A 141 24.01 -10.35 3.78
CA ASN A 141 23.26 -9.09 3.71
C ASN A 141 21.75 -9.31 3.50
N GLY A 142 21.19 -10.25 4.25
CA GLY A 142 19.77 -10.63 4.20
C GLY A 142 19.35 -11.53 3.05
N LYS A 143 20.21 -11.77 2.05
CA LYS A 143 19.92 -12.64 0.91
C LYS A 143 20.43 -14.05 1.16
N VAL A 144 19.60 -15.06 0.89
CA VAL A 144 20.03 -16.47 0.91
C VAL A 144 21.05 -16.70 -0.20
N THR A 145 22.16 -17.35 0.15
CA THR A 145 23.25 -17.73 -0.75
C THR A 145 23.44 -19.24 -0.71
N ASN A 146 23.94 -19.80 -1.81
CA ASN A 146 24.37 -21.19 -1.87
C ASN A 146 25.72 -21.39 -1.19
#